data_AF-A0A6A4RH94-F1
#
_entry.id   AF-A0A6A4RH94-F1
#
_cell.length_a   1.000
_cell.length_b   1.000
_cell.length_c   1.000
_cell.angle_alpha   90.00
_cell.angle_beta   90.00
_cell.angle_gamma   90.00
#
_symmetry.space_group_name_H-M   'P 1'
#
loop_
_entity.id
_entity.type
_entity.pdbx_description
1 polymer ?
#
loop_
_entity_poly.entity_id
_entity_poly.type
_entity_poly.pdbx_seq_one_letter_code
_entity_poly.pdbx_strand_id
1 'polypeptide(L)'
;MKLFNNGLHGFAIALIIMSASPLWADTAPSPYETDCTMKTWAGYLAPYEQEITLKEVLPHSNGDILAYEFSPIVGDFAKAYMFLLDDGTCFREVISIGSYAITAIMHDGSGRLFHADHYKEDEHGTLDFFTGKPSYEAAKALALGVLN
;
A
#
# COMPACT_ATOMS: atom_id res chain seq x y z
N MET A 1 78.91 23.73 -45.56
CA MET A 1 78.71 22.56 -44.68
C MET A 1 77.37 21.93 -45.03
N LYS A 2 77.33 20.59 -45.06
CA LYS A 2 76.22 19.64 -45.28
C LYS A 2 74.79 20.21 -45.10
N LEU A 3 73.90 20.13 -46.10
CA LEU A 3 73.07 18.98 -46.51
C LEU A 3 72.00 18.58 -45.47
N PHE A 4 70.78 18.35 -45.99
CA PHE A 4 69.70 17.52 -45.43
C PHE A 4 69.02 18.12 -44.17
N ASN A 5 67.76 17.86 -43.84
CA ASN A 5 66.76 16.95 -44.36
C ASN A 5 65.49 17.17 -43.52
N ASN A 6 64.37 16.67 -44.06
CA ASN A 6 63.28 16.00 -43.32
C ASN A 6 62.53 16.83 -42.28
N GLY A 7 61.23 16.69 -42.15
CA GLY A 7 60.37 15.54 -42.39
C GLY A 7 59.18 15.82 -41.49
N LEU A 8 57.96 15.75 -42.01
CA LEU A 8 57.11 14.56 -41.90
C LEU A 8 56.66 14.29 -40.46
N HIS A 9 55.41 13.80 -40.36
CA HIS A 9 54.69 13.33 -39.17
C HIS A 9 53.95 14.47 -38.44
N GLY A 10 52.63 14.44 -38.30
CA GLY A 10 51.66 13.39 -38.60
C GLY A 10 50.34 13.81 -37.97
N PHE A 11 49.25 13.62 -38.71
CA PHE A 11 47.90 13.77 -38.20
C PHE A 11 47.67 12.89 -36.97
N ALA A 12 47.04 13.45 -35.95
CA ALA A 12 46.25 12.67 -35.00
C ALA A 12 45.04 13.53 -34.58
N ILE A 13 44.02 13.54 -35.43
CA ILE A 13 42.66 13.86 -35.00
C ILE A 13 42.27 12.69 -34.10
N ALA A 14 42.24 12.92 -32.79
CA ALA A 14 41.72 11.95 -31.84
C ALA A 14 40.21 11.82 -32.12
N LEU A 15 39.86 10.80 -32.89
CA LEU A 15 38.49 10.33 -33.07
C LEU A 15 38.04 9.78 -31.71
N ILE A 16 37.32 10.58 -30.93
CA ILE A 16 36.60 10.06 -29.77
C ILE A 16 35.47 9.22 -30.33
N ILE A 17 35.72 7.90 -30.40
CA ILE A 17 34.68 6.90 -30.55
C ILE A 17 33.89 6.98 -29.25
N MET A 18 32.78 7.72 -29.27
CA MET A 18 31.75 7.54 -28.26
C MET A 18 31.23 6.12 -28.47
N SER A 19 31.77 5.19 -27.68
CA SER A 19 31.21 3.86 -27.52
C SER A 19 29.76 4.05 -27.12
N ALA A 20 28.85 3.83 -28.07
CA ALA A 20 27.45 3.62 -27.78
C ALA A 20 27.39 2.36 -26.92
N SER A 21 27.39 2.54 -25.60
CA SER A 21 26.90 1.50 -24.70
C SER A 21 25.48 1.19 -25.19
N PRO A 22 25.15 -0.07 -25.53
CA PRO A 22 23.76 -0.43 -25.67
C PRO A 22 23.13 -0.19 -24.29
N LEU A 23 22.37 0.90 -24.18
CA LEU A 23 21.40 1.11 -23.12
C LEU A 23 20.27 0.11 -23.34
N TRP A 24 20.58 -1.17 -23.21
CA TRP A 24 19.66 -2.07 -22.54
C TRP A 24 19.75 -1.68 -21.08
N ALA A 25 19.09 -0.57 -20.77
CA ALA A 25 18.58 -0.36 -19.44
C ALA A 25 17.73 -1.59 -19.18
N ASP A 26 18.32 -2.47 -18.38
CA ASP A 26 17.69 -3.58 -17.72
C ASP A 26 16.41 -3.03 -17.09
N THR A 27 15.30 -3.13 -17.84
CA THR A 27 13.96 -2.86 -17.32
C THR A 27 13.55 -4.12 -16.59
N ALA A 28 14.37 -4.52 -15.61
CA ALA A 28 13.88 -5.31 -14.51
C ALA A 28 12.68 -4.53 -13.96
N PRO A 29 11.48 -5.13 -13.90
CA PRO A 29 10.35 -4.49 -13.24
C PRO A 29 10.82 -3.97 -11.90
N SER A 30 10.50 -2.71 -11.60
CA SER A 30 10.74 -2.16 -10.27
C SER A 30 10.18 -3.16 -9.24
N PRO A 31 10.97 -3.65 -8.27
CA PRO A 31 10.48 -4.60 -7.25
C PRO A 31 9.42 -3.98 -6.34
N TYR A 32 9.12 -2.69 -6.52
CA TYR A 32 7.96 -2.06 -5.94
C TYR A 32 6.79 -2.20 -6.90
N GLU A 33 6.19 -3.40 -6.91
CA GLU A 33 4.88 -3.64 -7.51
C GLU A 33 3.92 -2.54 -7.06
N THR A 34 3.32 -1.87 -8.03
CA THR A 34 2.22 -0.92 -7.88
C THR A 34 0.96 -1.57 -7.33
N ASP A 35 0.98 -2.90 -7.18
CA ASP A 35 -0.21 -3.74 -7.15
C ASP A 35 -0.63 -4.07 -5.71
N CYS A 36 -0.44 -3.10 -4.81
CA CYS A 36 -0.70 -3.30 -3.40
C CYS A 36 -1.70 -2.33 -2.80
N THR A 37 -2.79 -2.88 -2.27
CA THR A 37 -3.91 -2.13 -1.70
C THR A 37 -3.44 -1.17 -0.61
N MET A 38 -2.47 -1.57 0.21
CA MET A 38 -1.89 -0.69 1.23
C MET A 38 -1.14 0.51 0.65
N LYS A 39 -0.59 0.41 -0.57
CA LYS A 39 0.05 1.54 -1.26
C LYS A 39 -0.99 2.46 -1.88
N THR A 40 -1.96 1.91 -2.62
CA THR A 40 -3.00 2.72 -3.28
C THR A 40 -3.84 3.50 -2.27
N TRP A 41 -4.18 2.88 -1.14
CA TRP A 41 -5.09 3.45 -0.15
C TRP A 41 -4.39 3.87 1.15
N ALA A 42 -3.08 4.11 1.11
CA ALA A 42 -2.26 4.40 2.29
C ALA A 42 -2.86 5.49 3.20
N GLY A 43 -3.40 6.56 2.61
CA GLY A 43 -4.01 7.66 3.36
C GLY A 43 -5.29 7.28 4.11
N TYR A 44 -6.05 6.32 3.59
CA TYR A 44 -7.29 5.83 4.20
C TYR A 44 -7.04 4.69 5.18
N LEU A 45 -5.97 3.90 4.97
CA LEU A 45 -5.62 2.73 5.79
C LEU A 45 -4.62 3.05 6.90
N ALA A 46 -4.16 4.30 6.99
CA ALA A 46 -3.28 4.76 8.06
C ALA A 46 -3.91 4.55 9.45
N PRO A 47 -3.08 4.23 10.47
CA PRO A 47 -3.53 4.08 11.85
C PRO A 47 -3.84 5.40 12.57
N TYR A 48 -3.42 6.53 12.00
CA TYR A 48 -3.46 7.86 12.62
C TYR A 48 -2.83 7.86 14.03
N GLU A 49 -3.56 8.31 15.05
CA GLU A 49 -3.10 8.42 16.44
C GLU A 49 -3.30 7.12 17.24
N GLN A 50 -3.61 6.00 16.58
CA GLN A 50 -4.00 4.76 17.26
C GLN A 50 -2.86 3.72 17.28
N GLU A 51 -2.80 2.97 18.38
CA GLU A 51 -1.98 1.77 18.49
C GLU A 51 -2.63 0.61 17.73
N ILE A 52 -1.81 -0.23 17.10
CA ILE A 52 -2.24 -1.39 16.31
C ILE A 52 -1.84 -2.67 17.03
N THR A 53 -2.79 -3.58 17.24
CA THR A 53 -2.54 -4.90 17.84
C THR A 53 -2.98 -6.01 16.90
N LEU A 54 -2.08 -6.93 16.56
CA LEU A 54 -2.45 -8.17 15.86
C LEU A 54 -3.24 -9.06 16.81
N LYS A 55 -4.50 -9.36 16.47
CA LYS A 55 -5.39 -10.20 17.28
C LYS A 55 -5.25 -11.67 16.91
N GLU A 56 -5.20 -11.95 15.62
CA GLU A 56 -5.31 -13.29 15.08
C GLU A 56 -4.74 -13.36 13.67
N VAL A 57 -4.28 -14.55 13.29
CA VAL A 57 -3.92 -14.90 11.91
C VAL A 57 -4.86 -16.03 11.49
N LEU A 58 -5.59 -15.82 10.40
CA LEU A 58 -6.61 -16.74 9.90
C LEU A 58 -6.13 -17.35 8.59
N PRO A 59 -5.99 -18.69 8.49
CA PRO A 59 -5.55 -19.31 7.26
C PRO A 59 -6.60 -19.16 6.16
N HIS A 60 -6.14 -18.84 4.94
CA HIS A 60 -6.98 -18.74 3.74
C HIS A 60 -6.26 -19.41 2.54
N SER A 61 -6.98 -19.78 1.48
CA SER A 61 -6.38 -20.55 0.37
C SER A 61 -5.38 -19.74 -0.46
N ASN A 62 -5.54 -18.42 -0.47
CA ASN A 62 -4.73 -17.49 -1.25
C ASN A 62 -3.75 -16.68 -0.40
N GLY A 63 -3.54 -17.06 0.86
CA GLY A 63 -2.76 -16.28 1.82
C GLY A 63 -3.29 -16.39 3.24
N ASP A 64 -2.71 -15.63 4.16
CA ASP A 64 -3.25 -15.49 5.51
C ASP A 64 -4.07 -14.21 5.63
N ILE A 65 -5.16 -14.23 6.40
CA ILE A 65 -5.88 -13.02 6.78
C ILE A 65 -5.35 -12.56 8.14
N LEU A 66 -4.66 -11.41 8.15
CA LEU A 66 -4.16 -10.78 9.36
C LEU A 66 -5.24 -9.87 9.96
N ALA A 67 -5.69 -10.17 11.18
CA ALA A 67 -6.74 -9.42 11.86
C ALA A 67 -6.14 -8.50 12.94
N TYR A 68 -6.33 -7.19 12.78
CA TYR A 68 -5.83 -6.17 13.70
C TYR A 68 -6.96 -5.45 14.43
N GLU A 69 -6.69 -5.07 15.68
CA GLU A 69 -7.51 -4.15 16.46
C GLU A 69 -6.75 -2.83 16.68
N PHE A 70 -7.51 -1.73 16.61
CA PHE A 70 -6.99 -0.38 16.78
C PHE A 70 -7.56 0.24 18.05
N SER A 71 -6.69 0.85 18.86
CA SER A 71 -7.10 1.49 20.11
C SER A 71 -6.10 2.57 20.55
N PRO A 72 -6.54 3.57 21.34
CA PRO A 72 -7.92 3.90 21.68
C PRO A 72 -8.69 4.44 20.46
N ILE A 73 -10.02 4.54 20.55
CA ILE A 73 -10.87 5.14 19.51
C ILE A 73 -10.91 6.65 19.76
N VAL A 74 -10.02 7.40 19.13
CA VAL A 74 -9.83 8.86 19.34
C VAL A 74 -9.69 9.60 18.02
N GLY A 75 -9.92 10.91 18.01
CA GLY A 75 -9.80 11.76 16.82
C GLY A 75 -10.93 11.59 15.80
N ASP A 76 -10.94 12.42 14.75
CA ASP A 76 -11.98 12.44 13.71
C ASP A 76 -11.90 11.26 12.74
N PHE A 77 -10.73 10.65 12.66
CA PHE A 77 -10.45 9.46 11.86
C PHE A 77 -9.99 8.35 12.81
N ALA A 78 -10.81 7.32 12.97
CA ALA A 78 -10.50 6.22 13.87
C ALA A 78 -10.95 4.88 13.28
N LYS A 79 -10.13 3.86 13.43
CA LYS A 79 -10.39 2.48 13.07
C LYS A 79 -10.71 1.68 14.32
N ALA A 80 -11.59 0.70 14.18
CA ALA A 80 -11.83 -0.33 15.18
C ALA A 80 -11.04 -1.59 14.85
N TYR A 81 -11.13 -2.04 13.59
CA TYR A 81 -10.54 -3.29 13.12
C TYR A 81 -10.06 -3.17 11.67
N MET A 82 -9.05 -3.97 11.31
CA MET A 82 -8.68 -4.23 9.91
C MET A 82 -8.41 -5.71 9.70
N PHE A 83 -8.81 -6.23 8.54
CA PHE A 83 -8.51 -7.58 8.09
C PHE A 83 -7.80 -7.47 6.75
N LEU A 84 -6.59 -8.01 6.66
CA LEU A 84 -5.74 -7.89 5.47
C LEU A 84 -5.47 -9.28 4.93
N LEU A 85 -5.85 -9.55 3.67
CA LEU A 85 -5.48 -10.78 2.97
C LEU A 85 -4.04 -10.63 2.44
N ASP A 86 -3.10 -11.32 3.08
CA ASP A 86 -1.68 -11.34 2.79
C ASP A 86 -1.31 -12.59 1.96
N ASP A 87 -0.95 -12.40 0.69
CA ASP A 87 -0.48 -13.49 -0.19
C ASP A 87 1.02 -13.82 -0.01
N GLY A 88 1.69 -13.18 0.95
CA GLY A 88 3.12 -13.28 1.21
C GLY A 88 3.97 -12.27 0.41
N THR A 89 3.36 -11.53 -0.51
CA THR A 89 4.01 -10.48 -1.31
C THR A 89 3.33 -9.13 -1.08
N CYS A 90 2.01 -9.13 -0.92
CA CYS A 90 1.20 -7.95 -0.72
C CYS A 90 -0.12 -8.26 0.02
N PHE A 91 -0.65 -7.25 0.70
CA PHE A 91 -2.04 -7.20 1.13
C PHE A 91 -2.97 -6.92 -0.05
N ARG A 92 -3.53 -7.97 -0.65
CA ARG A 92 -4.36 -7.89 -1.87
C ARG A 92 -5.70 -7.23 -1.61
N GLU A 93 -6.32 -7.55 -0.49
CA GLU A 93 -7.63 -7.05 -0.12
C GLU A 93 -7.63 -6.64 1.35
N VAL A 94 -8.30 -5.54 1.66
CA VAL A 94 -8.36 -4.99 3.01
C VAL A 94 -9.80 -4.65 3.36
N ILE A 95 -10.30 -5.24 4.44
CA ILE A 95 -11.54 -4.82 5.09
C ILE A 95 -11.16 -3.88 6.23
N SER A 96 -11.54 -2.61 6.14
CA SER A 96 -11.30 -1.62 7.18
C SER A 96 -12.62 -1.23 7.83
N ILE A 97 -12.71 -1.35 9.15
CA ILE A 97 -13.86 -0.87 9.91
C ILE A 97 -13.43 0.39 10.67
N GLY A 98 -13.92 1.54 10.24
CA GLY A 98 -13.52 2.82 10.79
C GLY A 98 -14.60 3.89 10.73
N SER A 99 -14.27 5.08 11.18
CA SER A 99 -15.08 6.29 11.19
C SER A 99 -14.22 7.41 10.63
N TYR A 100 -14.80 8.27 9.78
CA TYR A 100 -14.14 9.47 9.25
C TYR A 100 -14.92 10.73 9.63
N ALA A 101 -14.33 11.91 9.41
CA ALA A 101 -14.84 13.19 9.92
C ALA A 101 -16.35 13.43 9.70
N ILE A 102 -16.92 13.08 8.54
CA ILE A 102 -18.36 13.26 8.26
C ILE A 102 -19.24 12.34 9.14
N THR A 103 -18.85 11.08 9.34
CA THR A 103 -19.57 10.15 10.23
C THR A 103 -19.35 10.48 11.71
N ALA A 104 -18.25 11.18 12.03
CA ALA A 104 -17.99 11.74 13.35
C ALA A 104 -18.81 13.02 13.64
N ILE A 105 -19.38 13.69 12.63
CA ILE A 105 -20.17 14.93 12.78
C ILE A 105 -21.69 14.67 12.89
N MET A 106 -22.20 13.53 12.44
CA MET A 106 -23.63 13.13 12.60
C MET A 106 -23.98 12.73 14.06
N HIS A 107 -23.40 13.44 15.01
CA HIS A 107 -23.12 13.02 16.38
C HIS A 107 -23.97 13.75 17.42
N ASP A 108 -25.19 14.17 17.10
CA ASP A 108 -26.13 14.65 18.10
C ASP A 108 -26.84 13.49 18.83
N GLY A 109 -26.05 12.56 19.39
CA GLY A 109 -26.46 11.78 20.56
C GLY A 109 -26.47 10.24 20.46
N SER A 110 -26.19 9.62 19.31
CA SER A 110 -26.33 8.15 19.12
C SER A 110 -25.05 7.31 19.21
N GLY A 111 -23.88 7.92 19.41
CA GLY A 111 -22.60 7.24 19.36
C GLY A 111 -22.01 7.17 17.94
N ARG A 112 -20.68 6.98 17.87
CA ARG A 112 -19.89 7.05 16.63
C ARG A 112 -20.37 6.04 15.59
N LEU A 113 -20.66 6.52 14.38
CA LEU A 113 -20.95 5.67 13.24
C LEU A 113 -19.64 5.14 12.64
N PHE A 114 -19.52 3.83 12.56
CA PHE A 114 -18.47 3.14 11.84
C PHE A 114 -19.02 2.63 10.51
N HIS A 115 -18.15 2.47 9.54
CA HIS A 115 -18.45 1.87 8.25
C HIS A 115 -17.39 0.82 7.96
N ALA A 116 -17.84 -0.28 7.34
CA ALA A 116 -16.96 -1.31 6.82
C ALA A 116 -16.70 -1.00 5.35
N ASP A 117 -15.44 -0.76 5.01
CA ASP A 117 -15.00 -0.53 3.65
C ASP A 117 -14.16 -1.70 3.17
N HIS A 118 -14.38 -2.10 1.92
CA HIS A 118 -13.52 -3.00 1.18
C HIS A 118 -12.60 -2.19 0.27
N TYR A 119 -11.31 -2.40 0.41
CA TYR A 119 -10.29 -1.87 -0.47
C TYR A 119 -9.62 -3.01 -1.23
N LYS A 120 -9.54 -2.86 -2.55
CA LYS A 120 -8.68 -3.64 -3.45
C LYS A 120 -7.71 -2.68 -4.12
N GLU A 121 -6.84 -3.18 -4.98
CA GLU A 121 -5.80 -2.37 -5.61
C GLU A 121 -6.33 -1.10 -6.29
N ASP A 122 -7.43 -1.19 -7.04
CA ASP A 122 -8.02 -0.11 -7.84
C ASP A 122 -9.50 0.16 -7.52
N GLU A 123 -10.08 -0.57 -6.58
CA GLU A 123 -11.49 -0.53 -6.21
C GLU A 123 -11.68 -0.22 -4.72
N HIS A 124 -12.68 0.60 -4.40
CA HIS A 124 -13.19 0.78 -3.05
C HIS A 124 -14.72 0.67 -3.05
N GLY A 125 -15.26 0.04 -2.00
CA GLY A 125 -16.70 -0.01 -1.77
C GLY A 125 -17.04 -0.11 -0.29
N THR A 126 -18.09 0.60 0.13
CA THR A 126 -18.64 0.47 1.48
C THR A 126 -19.61 -0.71 1.55
N LEU A 127 -19.36 -1.61 2.50
CA LEU A 127 -20.08 -2.86 2.71
C LEU A 127 -21.23 -2.71 3.70
N ASP A 128 -21.01 -1.99 4.80
CA ASP A 128 -21.98 -1.88 5.90
C ASP A 128 -21.70 -0.67 6.81
N PHE A 129 -22.65 -0.36 7.67
CA PHE A 129 -22.58 0.69 8.68
C PHE A 129 -22.95 0.15 10.07
N PHE A 130 -22.22 0.60 11.10
CA PHE A 130 -22.43 0.22 12.49
C PHE A 130 -22.64 1.45 13.37
N THR A 131 -23.76 1.49 14.08
CA THR A 131 -23.95 2.46 15.16
C THR A 131 -23.15 2.00 16.39
N GLY A 132 -22.04 2.67 16.67
CA GLY A 132 -21.08 2.26 17.70
C GLY A 132 -20.02 1.29 17.19
N LYS A 133 -18.96 1.06 17.99
CA LYS A 133 -17.91 0.10 17.65
C LYS A 133 -18.51 -1.32 17.62
N PRO A 134 -18.46 -2.05 16.50
CA PRO A 134 -18.94 -3.43 16.47
C PRO A 134 -18.07 -4.33 17.36
N SER A 135 -18.58 -5.51 17.74
CA SER A 135 -17.75 -6.52 18.37
C SER A 135 -16.73 -7.09 17.37
N TYR A 136 -15.59 -7.58 17.86
CA TYR A 136 -14.59 -8.24 17.02
C TYR A 136 -15.18 -9.42 16.24
N GLU A 137 -16.04 -10.23 16.87
CA GLU A 137 -16.68 -11.37 16.19
C GLU A 137 -17.62 -10.94 15.06
N ALA A 138 -18.38 -9.86 15.24
CA ALA A 138 -19.24 -9.33 14.17
C ALA A 138 -18.40 -8.77 13.01
N ALA A 139 -17.32 -8.04 13.33
CA ALA A 139 -16.37 -7.53 12.36
C ALA A 139 -15.68 -8.65 11.57
N LYS A 140 -15.24 -9.70 12.27
CA LYS A 140 -14.60 -10.88 11.68
C LYS A 140 -15.56 -11.65 10.78
N ALA A 141 -16.80 -11.85 11.22
CA ALA A 141 -17.81 -12.52 10.40
C ALA A 141 -18.09 -11.77 9.10
N LEU A 142 -18.17 -10.43 9.13
CA LEU A 142 -18.30 -9.62 7.92
C LEU A 142 -17.08 -9.77 7.02
N ALA A 143 -15.87 -9.63 7.57
CA ALA A 143 -14.64 -9.71 6.79
C ALA A 143 -14.46 -11.07 6.11
N LEU A 144 -14.69 -12.16 6.85
CA LEU A 144 -14.66 -13.52 6.30
C LEU A 144 -15.78 -13.80 5.32
N GLY A 145 -16.90 -13.07 5.37
CA GLY A 145 -17.95 -13.16 4.35
C GLY A 145 -17.55 -12.55 3.01
N VAL A 146 -16.56 -11.65 3.01
CA VAL A 146 -16.10 -10.92 1.81
C VAL A 146 -14.78 -11.47 1.27
N LEU A 147 -13.86 -11.85 2.14
CA LEU A 147 -12.50 -12.31 1.79
C LEU A 147 -12.39 -13.82 1.49
N ASN A 148 -13.52 -14.54 1.35
CA ASN A 148 -13.55 -16.01 1.19
C ASN A 148 -13.54 -16.49 -0.26
#